data_AF-K4LKL5-F1
#
_entry.id   AF-K4LKL5-F1
#
_cell.length_a   1.000
_cell.length_b   1.000
_cell.length_c   1.000
_cell.angle_alpha   90.00
_cell.angle_beta   90.00
_cell.angle_gamma   90.00
#
_symmetry.space_group_name_H-M   'P 1'
#
loop_
_entity.id
_entity.type
_entity.pdbx_description
1 polymer ?
#
loop_
_entity_poly.entity_id
_entity_poly.type
_entity_poly.pdbx_seq_one_letter_code
_entity_poly.pdbx_strand_id
1 'polypeptide(L)'
;MSAGPQSSIRGVERMFKNLRNEMKVTFWLRTAGPLLIKGPDEPGLDPLLPDMCFVRAWQNGESVPYIPGSSLKGVLRSRAEQIVRSLAPDGMEIPDPFDKQQIHDLDRLLRNKLGCEAYYASDPLTQLFGQTYLAGRLRCSDAFPVPGKPLRMNVRNHVAINRITGASQGTALFNPEVVEEGTFEAEISLTNFALWQLKLLGLLLQDLDEGYVFLGGGSTRGYGRVRLENVRIVLRDYRRVLPEEVLLGYQEKEDAVKVSGLRYGRNGFCWETTREGLAWLRDLDVDLVQELKKLHRLQSEMRQRLERVNQGG
;
A
#
# COMPACT_ATOMS: atom_id res chain seq x y z
N MET A 1 29.53 0.67 28.43
CA MET A 1 29.23 -0.75 28.20
C MET A 1 28.33 -0.85 26.98
N SER A 2 28.94 -1.08 25.82
CA SER A 2 28.24 -1.18 24.54
C SER A 2 27.37 -2.43 24.52
N ALA A 3 26.06 -2.24 24.32
CA ALA A 3 25.16 -3.35 24.05
C ALA A 3 25.63 -4.03 22.74
N GLY A 4 26.14 -5.25 22.86
CA GLY A 4 26.55 -6.03 21.70
C GLY A 4 25.36 -6.45 20.83
N PRO A 5 25.60 -6.83 19.56
CA PRO A 5 24.57 -7.21 18.59
C PRO A 5 23.71 -8.41 19.04
N GLN A 6 24.08 -9.14 20.09
CA GLN A 6 23.26 -10.23 20.64
C GLN A 6 22.01 -9.74 21.40
N SER A 7 22.00 -8.52 21.93
CA SER A 7 20.86 -8.01 22.72
C SER A 7 19.69 -7.53 21.85
N SER A 8 19.96 -7.03 20.63
CA SER A 8 18.93 -6.59 19.69
C SER A 8 18.17 -7.76 19.04
N ILE A 9 18.78 -8.96 19.00
CA ILE A 9 18.26 -10.11 18.24
C ILE A 9 17.15 -10.88 18.98
N ARG A 10 17.14 -10.92 20.32
CA ARG A 10 16.07 -11.64 21.07
C ARG A 10 14.67 -11.06 20.83
N GLY A 11 14.56 -9.75 20.58
CA GLY A 11 13.30 -9.10 20.21
C GLY A 11 12.88 -9.40 18.76
N VAL A 12 13.86 -9.70 17.89
CA VAL A 12 13.70 -9.92 16.45
C VAL A 12 13.19 -11.32 16.12
N GLU A 13 13.59 -12.36 16.85
CA GLU A 13 13.14 -13.75 16.61
C GLU A 13 11.62 -13.98 16.76
N ARG A 14 10.91 -13.10 17.49
CA ARG A 14 9.46 -13.21 17.73
C ARG A 14 8.61 -12.22 16.92
N MET A 15 9.22 -11.47 16.01
CA MET A 15 8.62 -10.35 15.26
C MET A 15 7.28 -10.67 14.57
N PHE A 16 7.10 -11.89 14.06
CA PHE A 16 5.87 -12.32 13.39
C PHE A 16 4.96 -13.19 14.27
N LYS A 17 5.40 -13.59 15.47
CA LYS A 17 4.62 -14.43 16.39
C LYS A 17 3.77 -13.61 17.35
N ASN A 18 4.18 -12.38 17.64
CA ASN A 18 3.50 -11.49 18.58
C ASN A 18 2.87 -10.32 17.84
N LEU A 19 1.60 -10.04 18.14
CA LEU A 19 0.94 -8.80 17.73
C LEU A 19 1.36 -7.66 18.68
N ARG A 20 1.91 -6.58 18.11
CA ARG A 20 2.43 -5.41 18.87
C ARG A 20 1.59 -4.18 18.65
N ASN A 21 1.32 -3.83 17.40
CA ASN A 21 0.50 -2.69 17.04
C ASN A 21 -0.26 -2.97 15.74
N GLU A 22 -1.36 -2.26 15.54
CA GLU A 22 -2.12 -2.26 14.30
C GLU A 22 -2.64 -0.86 14.00
N MET A 23 -2.75 -0.55 12.72
CA MET A 23 -3.42 0.64 12.25
C MET A 23 -4.48 0.24 11.23
N LYS A 24 -5.63 0.87 11.30
CA LYS A 24 -6.67 0.80 10.28
C LYS A 24 -7.02 2.22 9.84
N VAL A 25 -6.94 2.49 8.55
CA VAL A 25 -7.33 3.75 7.92
C VAL A 25 -8.55 3.45 7.06
N THR A 26 -9.68 4.06 7.38
CA THR A 26 -10.90 4.03 6.56
C THR A 26 -11.13 5.41 5.97
N PHE A 27 -11.45 5.49 4.69
CA PHE A 27 -11.67 6.76 4.00
C PHE A 27 -12.54 6.56 2.77
N TRP A 28 -13.13 7.64 2.30
CA TRP A 28 -13.91 7.67 1.06
C TRP A 28 -13.04 8.13 -0.10
N LEU A 29 -13.05 7.35 -1.17
CA LEU A 29 -12.49 7.67 -2.48
C LEU A 29 -13.60 8.26 -3.35
N ARG A 30 -13.66 9.59 -3.44
CA ARG A 30 -14.58 10.28 -4.35
C ARG A 30 -13.92 10.48 -5.71
N THR A 31 -14.63 10.18 -6.80
CA THR A 31 -14.13 10.47 -8.15
C THR A 31 -14.01 12.00 -8.35
N ALA A 32 -12.85 12.43 -8.86
CA ALA A 32 -12.59 13.80 -9.32
C ALA A 32 -12.30 13.87 -10.83
N GLY A 33 -12.39 12.72 -11.48
CA GLY A 33 -12.43 12.51 -12.93
C GLY A 33 -13.01 11.11 -13.19
N PRO A 34 -13.27 10.75 -14.45
CA PRO A 34 -13.80 9.44 -14.79
C PRO A 34 -12.85 8.34 -14.29
N LEU A 35 -13.39 7.33 -13.62
CA LEU A 35 -12.61 6.19 -13.12
C LEU A 35 -12.90 4.97 -14.01
N LEU A 36 -11.83 4.30 -14.44
CA LEU A 36 -11.89 3.03 -15.16
C LEU A 36 -11.04 2.00 -14.45
N ILE A 37 -11.66 0.96 -13.89
CA ILE A 37 -10.95 -0.22 -13.42
C ILE A 37 -11.44 -1.39 -14.25
N LYS A 38 -10.54 -1.94 -15.06
CA LYS A 38 -10.90 -3.00 -16.00
C LYS A 38 -11.30 -4.26 -15.24
N GLY A 39 -12.46 -4.80 -15.58
CA GLY A 39 -12.83 -6.17 -15.21
C GLY A 39 -12.01 -7.21 -15.98
N PRO A 40 -12.16 -8.51 -15.65
CA PRO A 40 -11.60 -9.58 -16.47
C PRO A 40 -12.10 -9.47 -17.92
N ASP A 41 -11.20 -9.76 -18.87
CA ASP A 41 -11.48 -9.77 -20.31
C ASP A 41 -12.36 -10.98 -20.67
N GLU A 42 -13.62 -10.99 -20.21
CA GLU A 42 -14.65 -11.79 -20.88
C GLU A 42 -15.49 -10.82 -21.72
N PRO A 43 -15.26 -10.74 -23.04
CA PRO A 43 -16.28 -10.20 -23.90
C PRO A 43 -17.48 -11.11 -23.72
N GLY A 44 -18.51 -10.61 -23.03
CA GLY A 44 -19.79 -11.29 -23.02
C GLY A 44 -20.18 -11.54 -24.47
N LEU A 45 -20.80 -12.69 -24.75
CA LEU A 45 -21.37 -13.00 -26.07
C LEU A 45 -22.48 -12.01 -26.49
N ASP A 46 -22.80 -11.05 -25.62
CA ASP A 46 -23.75 -9.98 -25.84
C ASP A 46 -23.08 -8.77 -26.53
N PRO A 47 -23.34 -8.53 -27.82
CA PRO A 47 -22.78 -7.40 -28.58
C PRO A 47 -23.28 -6.03 -28.12
N LEU A 48 -24.21 -5.95 -27.15
CA LEU A 48 -24.66 -4.69 -26.55
C LEU A 48 -23.79 -4.24 -25.38
N LEU A 49 -22.90 -5.10 -24.86
CA LEU A 49 -21.99 -4.74 -23.78
C LEU A 49 -20.80 -3.90 -24.30
N PRO A 50 -20.31 -2.93 -23.52
CA PRO A 50 -19.13 -2.16 -23.88
C PRO A 50 -17.89 -3.03 -24.03
N ASP A 51 -16.96 -2.63 -24.90
CA ASP A 51 -15.71 -3.37 -25.17
C ASP A 51 -14.87 -3.58 -23.91
N MET A 52 -14.99 -2.68 -22.93
CA MET A 52 -14.37 -2.80 -21.61
C MET A 52 -15.35 -2.42 -20.51
N CYS A 53 -15.77 -3.42 -19.75
CA CYS A 53 -16.61 -3.25 -18.58
C CYS A 53 -15.80 -2.88 -17.34
N PHE A 54 -16.41 -2.09 -16.46
CA PHE A 54 -15.87 -1.81 -15.16
C PHE A 54 -15.94 -3.07 -14.28
N VAL A 55 -14.93 -3.32 -13.45
CA VAL A 55 -14.88 -4.51 -12.60
C VAL A 55 -16.03 -4.53 -11.57
N ARG A 56 -16.71 -5.68 -11.45
CA ARG A 56 -17.90 -5.84 -10.60
C ARG A 56 -17.76 -7.03 -9.66
N ALA A 57 -18.41 -6.94 -8.50
CA ALA A 57 -18.52 -8.00 -7.51
C ALA A 57 -19.98 -8.15 -7.08
N TRP A 58 -20.35 -9.33 -6.57
CA TRP A 58 -21.68 -9.56 -6.02
C TRP A 58 -21.75 -9.10 -4.57
N GLN A 59 -22.65 -8.18 -4.27
CA GLN A 59 -22.94 -7.72 -2.90
C GLN A 59 -24.44 -7.71 -2.69
N ASN A 60 -24.92 -8.36 -1.62
CA ASN A 60 -26.36 -8.44 -1.27
C ASN A 60 -27.27 -8.91 -2.43
N GLY A 61 -26.76 -9.77 -3.32
CA GLY A 61 -27.52 -10.27 -4.48
C GLY A 61 -27.49 -9.36 -5.71
N GLU A 62 -26.74 -8.24 -5.68
CA GLU A 62 -26.60 -7.31 -6.80
C GLU A 62 -25.15 -7.23 -7.30
N SER A 63 -24.98 -7.00 -8.61
CA SER A 63 -23.66 -6.80 -9.23
C SER A 63 -23.25 -5.33 -9.15
N VAL A 64 -22.30 -5.02 -8.26
CA VAL A 64 -21.87 -3.65 -7.97
C VAL A 64 -20.45 -3.39 -8.49
N PRO A 65 -20.16 -2.21 -9.07
CA PRO A 65 -18.79 -1.84 -9.40
C PRO A 65 -18.00 -1.64 -8.11
N TYR A 66 -16.74 -2.06 -8.10
CA TYR A 66 -15.88 -1.91 -6.93
C TYR A 66 -14.44 -1.58 -7.33
N ILE A 67 -13.64 -1.10 -6.38
CA ILE A 67 -12.20 -0.90 -6.56
C ILE A 67 -11.49 -2.06 -5.85
N PRO A 68 -10.80 -2.96 -6.58
CA PRO A 68 -10.07 -4.04 -5.95
C PRO A 68 -8.97 -3.49 -5.03
N GLY A 69 -8.82 -4.12 -3.86
CA GLY A 69 -7.75 -3.80 -2.92
C GLY A 69 -6.38 -3.99 -3.56
N SER A 70 -6.24 -4.95 -4.48
CA SER A 70 -5.03 -5.15 -5.28
C SER A 70 -4.72 -3.98 -6.21
N SER A 71 -5.73 -3.36 -6.82
CA SER A 71 -5.57 -2.17 -7.67
C SER A 71 -5.09 -0.97 -6.85
N LEU A 72 -5.72 -0.70 -5.70
CA LEU A 72 -5.28 0.36 -4.80
C LEU A 72 -3.86 0.09 -4.27
N LYS A 73 -3.60 -1.14 -3.80
CA LYS A 73 -2.29 -1.55 -3.29
C LYS A 73 -1.19 -1.43 -4.35
N GLY A 74 -1.46 -1.81 -5.58
CA GLY A 74 -0.50 -1.72 -6.69
C GLY A 74 -0.15 -0.28 -7.03
N VAL A 75 -1.14 0.61 -7.07
CA VAL A 75 -0.92 2.04 -7.30
C VAL A 75 -0.10 2.67 -6.17
N LEU A 76 -0.44 2.37 -4.91
CA LEU A 76 0.33 2.84 -3.75
C LEU A 76 1.76 2.28 -3.75
N ARG A 77 1.96 1.00 -4.14
CA ARG A 77 3.30 0.40 -4.26
C ARG A 77 4.13 1.11 -5.32
N SER A 78 3.57 1.38 -6.49
CA SER A 78 4.27 2.06 -7.59
C SER A 78 4.71 3.46 -7.18
N ARG A 79 3.84 4.22 -6.49
CA ARG A 79 4.22 5.54 -5.98
C ARG A 79 5.25 5.45 -4.86
N ALA A 80 5.12 4.48 -3.95
CA ALA A 80 6.09 4.24 -2.89
C ALA A 80 7.48 3.92 -3.46
N GLU A 81 7.54 3.15 -4.55
CA GLU A 81 8.79 2.85 -5.23
C GLU A 81 9.48 4.11 -5.75
N GLN A 82 8.75 5.03 -6.38
CA GLN A 82 9.30 6.31 -6.84
C GLN A 82 9.89 7.12 -5.67
N ILE A 83 9.15 7.22 -4.56
CA ILE A 83 9.59 7.95 -3.37
C ILE A 83 10.83 7.28 -2.76
N VAL A 84 10.78 5.97 -2.52
CA VAL A 84 11.87 5.22 -1.87
C VAL A 84 13.12 5.25 -2.74
N ARG A 85 13.03 5.04 -4.07
CA ARG A 85 14.19 5.14 -4.96
C ARG A 85 14.82 6.55 -4.98
N SER A 86 14.01 7.59 -4.76
CA SER A 86 14.51 8.97 -4.69
C SER A 86 15.21 9.30 -3.37
N LEU A 87 14.87 8.62 -2.29
CA LEU A 87 15.37 8.88 -0.93
C LEU A 87 16.38 7.83 -0.44
N ALA A 88 16.45 6.67 -1.10
CA ALA A 88 17.32 5.58 -0.72
C ALA A 88 18.79 5.99 -0.84
N PRO A 89 19.66 5.52 0.07
CA PRO A 89 21.10 5.71 -0.08
C PRO A 89 21.64 4.94 -1.29
N ASP A 90 22.76 5.42 -1.83
CA ASP A 90 23.49 4.73 -2.89
C ASP A 90 23.81 3.29 -2.47
N GLY A 91 23.56 2.35 -3.40
CA GLY A 91 23.82 0.93 -3.17
C GLY A 91 22.72 0.17 -2.41
N MET A 92 21.63 0.82 -1.97
CA MET A 92 20.46 0.08 -1.50
C MET A 92 19.82 -0.69 -2.67
N GLU A 93 19.76 -2.01 -2.54
CA GLU A 93 19.12 -2.85 -3.53
C GLU A 93 17.59 -2.83 -3.36
N ILE A 94 16.92 -2.30 -4.38
CA ILE A 94 15.46 -2.32 -4.55
C ILE A 94 15.18 -3.08 -5.85
N PRO A 95 14.77 -4.36 -5.75
CA PRO A 95 14.61 -5.22 -6.91
C PRO A 95 13.53 -4.68 -7.85
N ASP A 96 13.71 -4.91 -9.15
CA ASP A 96 12.64 -4.68 -10.12
C ASP A 96 11.60 -5.80 -9.96
N PRO A 97 10.34 -5.48 -9.60
CA PRO A 97 9.30 -6.50 -9.46
C PRO A 97 9.03 -7.28 -10.76
N PHE A 98 9.45 -6.76 -11.92
CA PHE A 98 9.30 -7.40 -13.22
C PHE A 98 10.52 -8.21 -13.66
N ASP A 99 11.67 -8.10 -12.97
CA ASP A 99 12.81 -8.98 -13.18
C ASP A 99 12.56 -10.34 -12.50
N LYS A 100 12.00 -11.26 -13.29
CA LYS A 100 11.65 -12.61 -12.81
C LYS A 100 12.85 -13.37 -12.25
N GLN A 101 14.04 -13.17 -12.80
CA GLN A 101 15.22 -13.90 -12.36
C GLN A 101 15.68 -13.38 -11.01
N GLN A 102 15.80 -12.06 -10.85
CA GLN A 102 16.15 -11.44 -9.58
C GLN A 102 15.16 -11.80 -8.46
N ILE A 103 13.86 -11.75 -8.77
CA ILE A 103 12.81 -12.13 -7.81
C ILE A 103 12.89 -13.61 -7.44
N HIS A 104 13.14 -14.49 -8.41
CA HIS A 104 13.28 -15.92 -8.16
C HIS A 104 14.51 -16.25 -7.29
N ASP A 105 15.63 -15.55 -7.50
CA ASP A 105 16.84 -15.76 -6.70
C ASP A 105 16.67 -15.26 -5.26
N LEU A 106 16.01 -14.12 -5.06
CA LEU A 106 15.62 -13.65 -3.72
C LEU A 106 14.65 -14.61 -3.02
N ASP A 107 13.66 -15.12 -3.75
CA ASP A 107 12.70 -16.07 -3.23
C ASP A 107 13.40 -17.37 -2.78
N ARG A 108 14.32 -17.91 -3.59
CA ARG A 108 15.14 -19.07 -3.22
C ARG A 108 16.00 -18.80 -1.98
N LEU A 109 16.59 -17.61 -1.88
CA LEU A 109 17.42 -17.22 -0.74
C LEU A 109 16.62 -17.13 0.57
N LEU A 110 15.37 -16.65 0.51
CA LEU A 110 14.63 -16.17 1.68
C LEU A 110 13.43 -17.05 2.10
N ARG A 111 12.83 -17.84 1.20
CA ARG A 111 11.56 -18.58 1.45
C ARG A 111 11.60 -19.52 2.67
N ASN A 112 12.76 -20.05 3.04
CA ASN A 112 12.93 -20.98 4.16
C ASN A 112 13.68 -20.37 5.36
N LYS A 113 13.90 -19.05 5.37
CA LYS A 113 14.55 -18.35 6.48
C LYS A 113 13.54 -17.97 7.55
N LEU A 114 14.02 -17.63 8.75
CA LEU A 114 13.12 -17.10 9.77
C LEU A 114 12.46 -15.82 9.25
N GLY A 115 11.18 -15.60 9.54
CA GLY A 115 10.45 -14.46 8.98
C GLY A 115 11.15 -13.12 9.24
N CYS A 116 11.80 -12.97 10.40
CA CYS A 116 12.58 -11.78 10.72
C CYS A 116 13.86 -11.62 9.88
N GLU A 117 14.56 -12.72 9.57
CA GLU A 117 15.71 -12.70 8.68
C GLU A 117 15.29 -12.32 7.27
N ALA A 118 14.21 -12.95 6.75
CA ALA A 118 13.63 -12.60 5.47
C ALA A 118 13.20 -11.13 5.42
N TYR A 119 12.55 -10.63 6.48
CA TYR A 119 12.12 -9.23 6.57
C TYR A 119 13.29 -8.24 6.50
N TYR A 120 14.34 -8.43 7.31
CA TYR A 120 15.46 -7.50 7.30
C TYR A 120 16.37 -7.67 6.08
N ALA A 121 16.40 -8.84 5.44
CA ALA A 121 17.10 -9.03 4.16
C ALA A 121 16.35 -8.45 2.95
N SER A 122 15.04 -8.22 3.08
CA SER A 122 14.19 -7.58 2.06
C SER A 122 14.34 -6.07 2.01
N ASP A 123 14.08 -5.50 0.84
CA ASP A 123 14.00 -4.05 0.64
C ASP A 123 12.77 -3.44 1.35
N PRO A 124 12.75 -2.11 1.58
CA PRO A 124 11.64 -1.44 2.27
C PRO A 124 10.27 -1.64 1.59
N LEU A 125 10.19 -1.71 0.27
CA LEU A 125 8.91 -1.92 -0.42
C LEU A 125 8.39 -3.33 -0.15
N THR A 126 9.25 -4.35 -0.20
CA THR A 126 8.87 -5.72 0.14
C THR A 126 8.51 -5.86 1.63
N GLN A 127 9.19 -5.16 2.53
CA GLN A 127 8.80 -5.11 3.95
C GLN A 127 7.39 -4.52 4.19
N LEU A 128 6.95 -3.57 3.35
CA LEU A 128 5.65 -2.92 3.47
C LEU A 128 4.55 -3.66 2.69
N PHE A 129 4.77 -3.93 1.41
CA PHE A 129 3.77 -4.47 0.48
C PHE A 129 3.82 -5.99 0.35
N GLY A 130 4.94 -6.62 0.71
CA GLY A 130 5.15 -8.07 0.63
C GLY A 130 5.68 -8.54 -0.72
N GLN A 131 5.99 -9.84 -0.75
CA GLN A 131 6.36 -10.64 -1.91
C GLN A 131 6.00 -12.11 -1.66
N THR A 132 6.20 -13.00 -2.64
CA THR A 132 5.89 -14.44 -2.54
C THR A 132 6.51 -15.14 -1.34
N TYR A 133 7.71 -14.73 -0.92
CA TYR A 133 8.44 -15.31 0.22
C TYR A 133 8.22 -14.55 1.54
N LEU A 134 7.57 -13.37 1.53
CA LEU A 134 7.39 -12.53 2.72
C LEU A 134 6.04 -11.81 2.69
N ALA A 135 5.20 -12.06 3.70
CA ALA A 135 3.97 -11.31 3.88
C ALA A 135 4.26 -9.82 4.18
N GLY A 136 3.65 -8.93 3.40
CA GLY A 136 3.70 -7.49 3.64
C GLY A 136 2.89 -7.08 4.86
N ARG A 137 3.23 -5.92 5.42
CA ARG A 137 2.51 -5.35 6.56
C ARG A 137 1.23 -4.63 6.16
N LEU A 138 1.18 -4.09 4.94
CA LEU A 138 0.06 -3.33 4.40
C LEU A 138 -0.90 -4.24 3.62
N ARG A 139 -2.18 -4.17 3.99
CA ARG A 139 -3.30 -4.77 3.28
C ARG A 139 -4.29 -3.67 2.86
N CYS A 140 -4.80 -3.78 1.65
CA CYS A 140 -5.91 -2.96 1.17
C CYS A 140 -7.11 -3.88 0.97
N SER A 141 -8.25 -3.50 1.51
CA SER A 141 -9.52 -4.17 1.25
C SER A 141 -10.13 -3.66 -0.05
N ASP A 142 -11.04 -4.46 -0.62
CA ASP A 142 -11.87 -4.01 -1.74
C ASP A 142 -12.75 -2.84 -1.28
N ALA A 143 -12.85 -1.81 -2.13
CA ALA A 143 -13.65 -0.62 -1.84
C ALA A 143 -14.96 -0.64 -2.61
N PHE A 144 -16.07 -0.52 -1.89
CA PHE A 144 -17.43 -0.60 -2.43
C PHE A 144 -18.11 0.77 -2.41
N PRO A 145 -19.11 1.02 -3.28
CA PRO A 145 -19.87 2.26 -3.28
C PRO A 145 -20.48 2.55 -1.90
N VAL A 146 -20.36 3.80 -1.43
CA VAL A 146 -20.96 4.24 -0.16
C VAL A 146 -22.48 4.29 -0.31
N PRO A 147 -23.27 3.61 0.54
CA PRO A 147 -24.73 3.66 0.47
C PRO A 147 -25.28 5.09 0.54
N GLY A 148 -26.23 5.40 -0.33
CA GLY A 148 -26.88 6.72 -0.40
C GLY A 148 -26.07 7.82 -1.09
N LYS A 149 -24.86 7.55 -1.59
CA LYS A 149 -24.10 8.48 -2.44
C LYS A 149 -24.38 8.25 -3.92
N PRO A 150 -24.30 9.30 -4.78
CA PRO A 150 -24.45 9.13 -6.22
C PRO A 150 -23.42 8.15 -6.80
N LEU A 151 -23.90 7.30 -7.71
CA LEU A 151 -23.09 6.42 -8.54
C LEU A 151 -23.59 6.53 -9.98
N ARG A 152 -22.80 7.15 -10.86
CA ARG A 152 -23.12 7.35 -12.27
C ARG A 152 -22.09 6.63 -13.13
N MET A 153 -22.55 5.57 -13.78
CA MET A 153 -21.80 4.86 -14.82
C MET A 153 -22.09 5.48 -16.18
N ASN A 154 -21.10 5.52 -17.06
CA ASN A 154 -21.28 5.94 -18.44
C ASN A 154 -20.33 5.19 -19.36
N VAL A 155 -20.68 5.06 -20.63
CA VAL A 155 -19.80 4.53 -21.68
C VAL A 155 -19.21 5.71 -22.42
N ARG A 156 -17.88 5.86 -22.39
CA ARG A 156 -17.22 6.96 -23.09
C ARG A 156 -16.71 6.49 -24.44
N ASN A 157 -17.17 7.13 -25.51
CA ASN A 157 -16.70 6.79 -26.86
C ASN A 157 -15.31 7.39 -27.13
N HIS A 158 -14.36 6.56 -27.55
CA HIS A 158 -13.06 7.02 -28.05
C HIS A 158 -12.97 6.75 -29.55
N VAL A 159 -12.50 7.75 -30.30
CA VAL A 159 -12.25 7.62 -31.74
C VAL A 159 -10.75 7.50 -31.97
N ALA A 160 -10.32 6.40 -32.57
CA ALA A 160 -8.97 6.28 -33.10
C ALA A 160 -8.87 7.09 -34.40
N ILE A 161 -7.96 8.06 -34.46
CA ILE A 161 -7.72 8.88 -35.66
C ILE A 161 -6.42 8.44 -36.31
N ASN A 162 -6.47 8.06 -37.58
CA ASN A 162 -5.27 7.78 -38.35
C ASN A 162 -4.51 9.09 -38.62
N ARG A 163 -3.27 9.17 -38.14
CA ARG A 163 -2.45 10.40 -38.24
C ARG A 163 -2.03 10.77 -39.67
N ILE A 164 -2.09 9.82 -40.62
CA ILE A 164 -1.73 10.03 -42.02
C ILE A 164 -2.96 10.49 -42.82
N THR A 165 -4.10 9.80 -42.64
CA THR A 165 -5.30 10.05 -43.46
C THR A 165 -6.30 11.00 -42.82
N GLY A 166 -6.17 11.30 -41.52
CA GLY A 166 -7.15 12.09 -40.75
C GLY A 166 -8.49 11.39 -40.54
N ALA A 167 -8.68 10.19 -41.11
CA ALA A 167 -9.91 9.44 -41.01
C ALA A 167 -10.04 8.73 -39.65
N SER A 168 -11.28 8.56 -39.20
CA SER A 168 -11.60 7.63 -38.12
C SER A 168 -11.21 6.21 -38.53
N GLN A 169 -10.41 5.53 -37.71
CA GLN A 169 -10.05 4.13 -37.90
C GLN A 169 -11.21 3.26 -37.38
N GLY A 170 -12.18 3.03 -38.26
CA GLY A 170 -13.52 2.50 -37.96
C GLY A 170 -13.64 1.04 -37.49
N THR A 171 -12.61 0.45 -36.89
CA THR A 171 -12.67 -0.92 -36.33
C THR A 171 -12.10 -1.06 -34.93
N ALA A 172 -11.59 0.02 -34.33
CA ALA A 172 -11.15 0.04 -32.93
C ALA A 172 -11.83 1.19 -32.18
N LEU A 173 -13.17 1.22 -32.22
CA LEU A 173 -13.94 1.97 -31.24
C LEU A 173 -13.63 1.31 -29.90
N PHE A 174 -13.11 2.09 -28.98
CA PHE A 174 -12.74 1.63 -27.65
C PHE A 174 -13.66 2.36 -26.69
N ASN A 175 -14.74 1.69 -26.29
CA ASN A 175 -15.80 2.31 -25.51
C ASN A 175 -15.76 1.79 -24.06
N PRO A 176 -14.87 2.32 -23.18
CA PRO A 176 -14.83 1.90 -21.80
C PRO A 176 -16.06 2.36 -21.02
N GLU A 177 -16.61 1.44 -20.25
CA GLU A 177 -17.52 1.74 -19.15
C GLU A 177 -16.71 2.37 -18.00
N VAL A 178 -17.12 3.56 -17.56
CA VAL A 178 -16.44 4.33 -16.52
C VAL A 178 -17.42 4.75 -15.44
N VAL A 179 -16.90 4.96 -14.23
CA VAL A 179 -17.61 5.69 -13.18
C VAL A 179 -17.32 7.18 -13.40
N GLU A 180 -18.32 7.96 -13.82
CA GLU A 180 -18.17 9.43 -13.94
C GLU A 180 -18.31 10.13 -12.59
N GLU A 181 -19.19 9.61 -11.74
CA GLU A 181 -19.43 10.11 -10.39
C GLU A 181 -19.60 8.91 -9.45
N GLY A 182 -18.79 8.82 -8.40
CA GLY A 182 -18.88 7.73 -7.43
C GLY A 182 -18.08 8.04 -6.17
N THR A 183 -18.52 7.45 -5.05
CA THR A 183 -17.78 7.49 -3.78
C THR A 183 -17.65 6.07 -3.26
N PHE A 184 -16.42 5.60 -3.03
CA PHE A 184 -16.13 4.24 -2.58
C PHE A 184 -15.48 4.25 -1.19
N GLU A 185 -15.93 3.42 -0.27
CA GLU A 185 -15.29 3.29 1.04
C GLU A 185 -14.10 2.33 0.97
N ALA A 186 -12.90 2.86 1.18
CA ALA A 186 -11.66 2.09 1.17
C ALA A 186 -11.14 1.87 2.59
N GLU A 187 -10.48 0.73 2.79
CA GLU A 187 -9.79 0.40 4.04
C GLU A 187 -8.35 -0.04 3.75
N ILE A 188 -7.40 0.55 4.47
CA ILE A 188 -6.01 0.12 4.53
C ILE A 188 -5.69 -0.29 5.96
N SER A 189 -5.14 -1.50 6.15
CA SER A 189 -4.68 -1.97 7.45
C SER A 189 -3.20 -2.28 7.44
N LEU A 190 -2.53 -1.92 8.54
CA LEU A 190 -1.14 -2.26 8.80
C LEU A 190 -1.04 -3.06 10.10
N THR A 191 -0.35 -4.19 10.04
CA THR A 191 -0.08 -5.02 11.23
C THR A 191 1.41 -4.98 11.56
N ASN A 192 1.72 -4.81 12.85
CA ASN A 192 3.08 -4.69 13.37
C ASN A 192 3.89 -3.62 12.65
N PHE A 193 3.35 -2.43 12.39
CA PHE A 193 4.01 -1.40 11.59
C PHE A 193 5.25 -0.79 12.25
N ALA A 194 6.17 -0.28 11.42
CA ALA A 194 7.20 0.68 11.82
C ALA A 194 6.73 2.12 11.56
N LEU A 195 7.26 3.11 12.26
CA LEU A 195 6.79 4.49 12.10
C LEU A 195 7.11 5.08 10.72
N TRP A 196 8.22 4.68 10.10
CA TRP A 196 8.53 5.05 8.71
C TRP A 196 7.46 4.58 7.72
N GLN A 197 6.80 3.45 7.99
CA GLN A 197 5.72 2.92 7.17
C GLN A 197 4.46 3.78 7.27
N LEU A 198 4.18 4.30 8.47
CA LEU A 198 3.07 5.22 8.70
C LEU A 198 3.30 6.57 8.01
N LYS A 199 4.50 7.13 8.16
CA LYS A 199 4.93 8.36 7.49
C LYS A 199 4.83 8.22 5.97
N LEU A 200 5.37 7.13 5.41
CA LEU A 200 5.29 6.85 3.98
C LEU A 200 3.83 6.71 3.52
N LEU A 201 2.98 5.98 4.24
CA LEU A 201 1.56 5.88 3.89
C LEU A 201 0.86 7.25 3.89
N GLY A 202 1.16 8.12 4.86
CA GLY A 202 0.64 9.48 4.90
C GLY A 202 0.96 10.27 3.62
N LEU A 203 2.21 10.18 3.15
CA LEU A 203 2.64 10.80 1.89
C LEU A 203 1.95 10.19 0.67
N LEU A 204 1.78 8.86 0.63
CA LEU A 204 1.11 8.18 -0.48
C LEU A 204 -0.36 8.57 -0.59
N LEU A 205 -1.07 8.66 0.54
CA LEU A 205 -2.47 9.08 0.57
C LEU A 205 -2.62 10.57 0.24
N GLN A 206 -1.64 11.39 0.61
CA GLN A 206 -1.57 12.79 0.19
C GLN A 206 -1.38 12.91 -1.34
N ASP A 207 -0.41 12.19 -1.92
CA ASP A 207 -0.20 12.19 -3.37
C ASP A 207 -1.44 11.71 -4.15
N LEU A 208 -2.18 10.75 -3.58
CA LEU A 208 -3.45 10.27 -4.11
C LEU A 208 -4.55 11.34 -4.05
N ASP A 209 -4.67 12.04 -2.92
CA ASP A 209 -5.65 13.11 -2.74
C ASP A 209 -5.32 14.35 -3.59
N GLU A 210 -4.05 14.72 -3.71
CA GLU A 210 -3.60 15.87 -4.51
C GLU A 210 -3.65 15.60 -6.02
N GLY A 211 -3.84 14.35 -6.44
CA GLY A 211 -3.96 13.94 -7.83
C GLY A 211 -2.63 13.78 -8.55
N TYR A 212 -1.53 13.57 -7.81
CA TYR A 212 -0.24 13.11 -8.35
C TYR A 212 -0.27 11.62 -8.70
N VAL A 213 -1.18 10.88 -8.06
CA VAL A 213 -1.42 9.46 -8.29
C VAL A 213 -2.82 9.26 -8.85
N PHE A 214 -2.93 8.39 -9.86
CA PHE A 214 -4.18 8.09 -10.55
C PHE A 214 -4.56 6.62 -10.32
N LEU A 215 -5.85 6.36 -10.14
CA LEU A 215 -6.39 5.00 -10.03
C LEU A 215 -6.89 4.48 -11.38
N GLY A 216 -6.57 3.22 -11.69
CA GLY A 216 -7.10 2.53 -12.85
C GLY A 216 -6.46 2.93 -14.19
N GLY A 217 -7.18 2.70 -15.28
CA GLY A 217 -6.71 2.91 -16.64
C GLY A 217 -7.01 4.30 -17.20
N GLY A 218 -6.27 4.71 -18.23
CA GLY A 218 -6.54 5.96 -18.96
C GLY A 218 -6.04 7.24 -18.28
N SER A 219 -5.09 7.13 -17.35
CA SER A 219 -4.52 8.28 -16.62
C SER A 219 -4.01 9.40 -17.53
N THR A 220 -3.37 9.06 -18.66
CA THR A 220 -2.90 10.02 -19.67
C THR A 220 -4.03 10.75 -20.42
N ARG A 221 -5.28 10.27 -20.29
CA ARG A 221 -6.49 10.86 -20.87
C ARG A 221 -7.36 11.57 -19.82
N GLY A 222 -6.79 11.81 -18.62
CA GLY A 222 -7.46 12.51 -17.52
C GLY A 222 -8.34 11.62 -16.64
N TYR A 223 -8.24 10.29 -16.73
CA TYR A 223 -9.00 9.37 -15.89
C TYR A 223 -8.28 9.13 -14.56
N GLY A 224 -9.01 8.58 -13.59
CA GLY A 224 -8.44 8.03 -12.37
C GLY A 224 -8.10 9.04 -11.27
N ARG A 225 -8.43 10.32 -11.46
CA ARG A 225 -8.33 11.32 -10.38
C ARG A 225 -9.38 11.05 -9.32
N VAL A 226 -8.95 11.02 -8.07
CA VAL A 226 -9.81 10.84 -6.90
C VAL A 226 -9.46 11.88 -5.82
N ARG A 227 -10.37 12.04 -4.85
CA ARG A 227 -10.16 12.80 -3.61
C ARG A 227 -10.45 11.91 -2.42
N LEU A 228 -9.74 12.15 -1.33
CA LEU A 228 -9.94 11.46 -0.07
C LEU A 228 -10.85 12.30 0.82
N GLU A 229 -11.92 11.68 1.29
CA GLU A 229 -12.88 12.28 2.22
C GLU A 229 -13.06 11.37 3.44
N ASN A 230 -13.60 11.91 4.53
CA ASN A 230 -13.99 11.14 5.71
C ASN A 230 -12.90 10.19 6.24
N VAL A 231 -11.65 10.68 6.32
CA VAL A 231 -10.51 9.88 6.75
C VAL A 231 -10.57 9.66 8.25
N ARG A 232 -10.65 8.40 8.66
CA ARG A 232 -10.60 7.95 10.05
C ARG A 232 -9.49 6.93 10.23
N ILE A 233 -8.67 7.14 11.26
CA ILE A 233 -7.53 6.29 11.58
C ILE A 233 -7.70 5.74 12.98
N VAL A 234 -7.73 4.42 13.10
CA VAL A 234 -7.75 3.70 14.38
C VAL A 234 -6.38 3.06 14.59
N LEU A 235 -5.77 3.35 15.73
CA LEU A 235 -4.51 2.76 16.16
C LEU A 235 -4.78 1.84 17.34
N ARG A 236 -4.19 0.65 17.31
CA ARG A 236 -4.17 -0.30 18.42
C ARG A 236 -2.76 -0.62 18.85
N ASP A 237 -2.54 -0.67 20.15
CA ASP A 237 -1.32 -1.13 20.77
C ASP A 237 -1.62 -2.28 21.72
N TYR A 238 -0.94 -3.41 21.55
CA TYR A 238 -1.16 -4.64 22.30
C TYR A 238 -0.14 -4.84 23.41
N ARG A 239 0.81 -3.91 23.58
CA ARG A 239 1.78 -3.95 24.67
C ARG A 239 1.10 -3.63 26.00
N ARG A 240 1.70 -4.14 27.08
CA ARG A 240 1.15 -4.01 28.44
C ARG A 240 1.21 -2.57 28.96
N VAL A 241 2.21 -1.81 28.54
CA VAL A 241 2.44 -0.44 29.00
C VAL A 241 1.68 0.53 28.10
N LEU A 242 0.98 1.48 28.72
CA LEU A 242 0.31 2.57 28.00
C LEU A 242 1.34 3.36 27.19
N PRO A 243 1.13 3.60 25.88
CA PRO A 243 2.06 4.40 25.08
C PRO A 243 2.15 5.89 25.46
N GLU A 244 1.48 6.37 26.52
CA GLU A 244 1.28 7.80 26.84
C GLU A 244 1.02 8.63 25.55
N GLU A 245 1.73 9.75 25.36
CA GLU A 245 1.69 10.56 24.14
C GLU A 245 2.74 10.14 23.10
N VAL A 246 3.21 8.90 23.15
CA VAL A 246 4.23 8.35 22.26
C VAL A 246 3.60 7.29 21.37
N LEU A 247 3.68 7.50 20.07
CA LEU A 247 3.38 6.47 19.09
C LEU A 247 4.60 5.56 18.96
N LEU A 248 4.38 4.27 19.20
CA LEU A 248 5.43 3.26 19.14
C LEU A 248 5.24 2.37 17.92
N GLY A 249 6.24 2.34 17.05
CA GLY A 249 6.36 1.32 16.02
C GLY A 249 6.80 -0.02 16.60
N TYR A 250 7.06 -1.00 15.73
CA TYR A 250 7.26 -2.38 16.16
C TYR A 250 8.60 -2.60 16.87
N GLN A 251 9.63 -1.79 16.63
CA GLN A 251 10.93 -1.87 17.33
C GLN A 251 10.93 -1.15 18.70
N GLU A 252 9.77 -0.72 19.20
CA GLU A 252 9.62 -0.07 20.51
C GLU A 252 10.51 1.17 20.68
N LYS A 253 11.49 1.16 21.59
CA LYS A 253 12.27 2.35 21.97
C LYS A 253 13.10 2.93 20.82
N GLU A 254 13.45 2.11 19.84
CA GLU A 254 14.23 2.55 18.65
C GLU A 254 13.34 3.03 17.51
N ASP A 255 12.01 3.06 17.70
CA ASP A 255 10.98 3.34 16.71
C ASP A 255 9.79 3.99 17.43
N ALA A 256 10.02 5.22 17.94
CA ALA A 256 9.10 5.95 18.81
C ALA A 256 9.06 7.44 18.43
N VAL A 257 7.86 8.02 18.35
CA VAL A 257 7.65 9.45 18.06
C VAL A 257 6.59 10.02 18.99
N LYS A 258 6.82 11.23 19.51
CA LYS A 258 5.81 11.96 20.29
C LYS A 258 4.72 12.47 19.36
N VAL A 259 3.46 12.20 19.69
CA VAL A 259 2.30 12.65 18.91
C VAL A 259 1.33 13.37 19.83
N SER A 260 1.16 14.67 19.59
CA SER A 260 0.27 15.52 20.38
C SER A 260 -1.20 15.10 20.24
N GLY A 261 -1.90 15.03 21.37
CA GLY A 261 -3.33 14.69 21.42
C GLY A 261 -3.64 13.22 21.10
N LEU A 262 -2.65 12.33 21.22
CA LEU A 262 -2.86 10.89 21.14
C LEU A 262 -3.36 10.40 22.51
N ARG A 263 -4.66 10.08 22.61
CA ARG A 263 -5.28 9.66 23.86
C ARG A 263 -5.77 8.22 23.75
N TYR A 264 -4.98 7.30 24.28
CA TYR A 264 -5.33 5.89 24.30
C TYR A 264 -6.37 5.57 25.39
N GLY A 265 -7.44 4.90 24.99
CA GLY A 265 -8.38 4.23 25.87
C GLY A 265 -8.09 2.73 25.95
N ARG A 266 -8.51 2.08 27.04
CA ARG A 266 -8.43 0.63 27.16
C ARG A 266 -9.60 -0.01 26.40
N ASN A 267 -9.32 -0.84 25.39
CA ASN A 267 -10.30 -1.64 24.67
C ASN A 267 -9.98 -3.13 24.87
N GLY A 268 -10.51 -3.71 25.95
CA GLY A 268 -10.27 -5.10 26.35
C GLY A 268 -8.79 -5.40 26.58
N PHE A 269 -8.19 -6.11 25.62
CA PHE A 269 -6.80 -6.57 25.68
C PHE A 269 -5.80 -5.62 25.02
N CYS A 270 -6.25 -4.51 24.42
CA CYS A 270 -5.39 -3.53 23.74
C CYS A 270 -5.66 -2.10 24.22
N TRP A 271 -4.74 -1.20 23.89
CA TRP A 271 -4.93 0.24 23.91
C TRP A 271 -5.40 0.69 22.54
N GLU A 272 -6.40 1.56 22.49
CA GLU A 272 -6.98 2.03 21.23
C GLU A 272 -7.11 3.55 21.25
N THR A 273 -6.83 4.20 20.11
CA THR A 273 -7.08 5.62 19.89
C THR A 273 -7.55 5.85 18.47
N THR A 274 -8.32 6.91 18.26
CA THR A 274 -8.80 7.33 16.94
C THR A 274 -8.27 8.73 16.60
N ARG A 275 -7.94 8.95 15.34
CA ARG A 275 -7.60 10.26 14.77
C ARG A 275 -8.37 10.46 13.47
N GLU A 276 -8.70 11.71 13.18
CA GLU A 276 -9.32 12.12 11.93
C GLU A 276 -8.28 12.83 11.04
N GLY A 277 -8.44 12.69 9.73
CA GLY A 277 -7.58 13.32 8.74
C GLY A 277 -6.19 12.68 8.61
N LEU A 278 -5.48 13.08 7.55
CA LEU A 278 -4.16 12.56 7.18
C LEU A 278 -2.99 13.41 7.68
N ALA A 279 -3.22 14.68 8.03
CA ALA A 279 -2.16 15.64 8.30
C ALA A 279 -1.17 15.16 9.36
N TRP A 280 -1.65 14.56 10.46
CA TRP A 280 -0.78 14.10 11.54
C TRP A 280 0.12 12.93 11.14
N LEU A 281 -0.26 12.09 10.16
CA LEU A 281 0.63 11.03 9.62
C LEU A 281 1.77 11.65 8.82
N ARG A 282 1.47 12.67 8.00
CA ARG A 282 2.47 13.44 7.28
C ARG A 282 3.38 14.19 8.24
N ASP A 283 2.85 14.71 9.34
CA ASP A 283 3.60 15.55 10.27
C ASP A 283 4.32 14.72 11.36
N LEU A 284 4.30 13.39 11.27
CA LEU A 284 5.14 12.52 12.11
C LEU A 284 6.60 12.92 11.97
N ASP A 285 7.28 13.11 13.11
CA ASP A 285 8.70 13.41 13.20
C ASP A 285 9.55 12.17 12.91
N VAL A 286 9.50 11.72 11.66
CA VAL A 286 10.23 10.58 11.11
C VAL A 286 10.96 11.04 9.86
N ASP A 287 12.29 11.00 9.91
CA ASP A 287 13.15 11.27 8.76
C ASP A 287 13.29 10.00 7.91
N LEU A 288 12.56 9.94 6.79
CA LEU A 288 12.59 8.80 5.89
C LEU A 288 13.98 8.54 5.30
N VAL A 289 14.82 9.57 5.09
CA VAL A 289 16.18 9.37 4.56
C VAL A 289 17.05 8.66 5.59
N GLN A 290 16.97 9.05 6.86
CA GLN A 290 17.72 8.37 7.93
C GLN A 290 17.21 6.96 8.18
N GLU A 291 15.90 6.75 8.15
CA GLU A 291 15.30 5.41 8.28
C GLU A 291 15.71 4.50 7.13
N LEU A 292 15.73 4.98 5.88
CA LEU A 292 16.22 4.20 4.74
C LEU A 292 17.72 3.87 4.88
N LYS A 293 18.54 4.78 5.38
CA LYS A 293 19.96 4.48 5.70
C LYS A 293 20.10 3.39 6.77
N LYS A 294 19.27 3.43 7.81
CA LYS A 294 19.23 2.39 8.86
C LYS A 294 18.81 1.04 8.26
N LEU A 295 17.76 1.02 7.45
CA LEU A 295 17.28 -0.18 6.78
C LEU A 295 18.31 -0.77 5.80
N HIS A 296 19.04 0.08 5.06
CA HIS A 296 20.11 -0.38 4.17
C HIS A 296 21.20 -1.14 4.94
N ARG A 297 21.68 -0.59 6.06
CA ARG A 297 22.69 -1.24 6.90
C ARG A 297 22.21 -2.61 7.38
N LEU A 298 20.98 -2.69 7.89
CA LEU A 298 20.38 -3.94 8.34
C LEU A 298 20.22 -4.96 7.20
N GLN A 299 19.84 -4.48 6.00
CA GLN A 299 19.71 -5.31 4.81
C GLN A 299 21.05 -5.94 4.41
N SER A 300 22.10 -5.13 4.33
CA SER A 300 23.45 -5.59 3.99
C SER A 300 23.99 -6.58 5.03
N GLU A 301 23.87 -6.26 6.32
CA GLU A 301 24.31 -7.14 7.41
C GLU A 301 23.58 -8.49 7.38
N MET A 302 22.25 -8.47 7.17
CA MET A 302 21.46 -9.69 7.14
C MET A 302 21.78 -10.56 5.92
N ARG A 303 21.93 -9.97 4.73
CA ARG A 303 22.28 -10.72 3.52
C ARG A 303 23.66 -11.37 3.62
N GLN A 304 24.67 -10.63 4.06
CA GLN A 304 26.01 -11.18 4.30
C GLN A 304 26.00 -12.34 5.29
N ARG A 305 25.19 -12.24 6.35
CA ARG A 305 25.01 -13.33 7.33
C ARG A 305 24.38 -14.56 6.68
N LEU A 306 23.32 -14.39 5.88
CA LEU A 306 22.62 -15.49 5.22
C LEU A 306 23.51 -16.21 4.19
N GLU A 307 24.35 -15.47 3.46
CA GLU A 307 25.32 -16.02 2.51
C GLU A 307 26.39 -16.86 3.21
N ARG A 308 26.96 -16.38 4.31
CA ARG A 308 27.95 -17.15 5.10
C ARG A 308 27.39 -18.46 5.64
N VAL A 309 26.13 -18.44 6.10
CA VAL A 309 25.45 -19.66 6.58
C VAL A 309 25.24 -20.66 5.46
N ASN A 310 24.93 -20.20 4.24
CA ASN A 310 24.73 -21.09 3.09
C ASN A 310 26.04 -21.67 2.52
N GLN A 311 27.19 -21.01 2.70
CA GLN A 311 28.51 -21.47 2.20
C GLN A 311 29.27 -22.37 3.19
N GLY A 312 28.95 -22.31 4.49
CA GLY A 312 29.61 -23.08 5.54
C GLY A 312 28.86 -24.35 5.97
N GLY A 313 27.89 -24.80 5.17
CA GLY A 313 27.07 -25.99 5.41
C GLY A 313 27.43 -27.17 4.51
#